data_AF-A0A249NSQ1-F1
#
_entry.id   AF-A0A249NSQ1-F1
#
_cell.length_a   1.000
_cell.length_b   1.000
_cell.length_c   1.000
_cell.angle_alpha   90.00
_cell.angle_beta   90.00
_cell.angle_gamma   90.00
#
_symmetry.space_group_name_H-M   'P 1'
#
loop_
_entity.id
_entity.type
_entity.pdbx_description
1 polymer ?
#
loop_
_entity_poly.entity_id
_entity_poly.type
_entity_poly.pdbx_seq_one_letter_code
_entity_poly.pdbx_strand_id
1 'polypeptide(L)'
;MTENFDLFGNPYVERPTKRGRPPHEVTKKTRNRVSMLVALGWANPRIASALGVTLPTLHKHYFYELRQRDVARDRLELRRLELAWEMAEAGNVGAFKEFGKLLERNDRMEIEREMGSKQTEEGKSAAAERVGKKIIDKQRAIDADADLMAELEREATHNVGHC
;
A
#
# COMPACT_ATOMS: atom_id res chain seq x y z
N MET A 1 -25.10 38.94 20.49
CA MET A 1 -25.37 38.37 19.16
C MET A 1 -26.00 37.01 19.41
N THR A 2 -27.23 36.78 18.94
CA THR A 2 -27.92 35.50 19.09
C THR A 2 -27.26 34.49 18.15
N GLU A 3 -26.43 33.61 18.71
CA GLU A 3 -25.83 32.49 17.98
C GLU A 3 -26.95 31.48 17.71
N ASN A 4 -27.49 31.50 16.48
CA ASN A 4 -28.39 30.46 16.03
C ASN A 4 -27.56 29.20 15.81
N PHE A 5 -27.93 28.10 16.44
CA PHE A 5 -27.27 26.81 16.28
C PHE A 5 -28.12 25.89 15.38
N ASP A 6 -27.46 25.15 14.50
CA ASP A 6 -28.07 24.07 13.72
C ASP A 6 -28.40 22.86 14.63
N LEU A 7 -29.17 21.90 14.12
CA LEU A 7 -29.58 20.66 14.82
C LEU A 7 -28.41 19.90 15.45
N PHE A 8 -27.21 20.04 14.89
CA PHE A 8 -25.98 19.40 15.35
C PHE A 8 -25.12 20.27 16.29
N GLY A 9 -25.64 21.41 16.77
CA GLY A 9 -24.92 22.31 17.67
C GLY A 9 -23.83 23.17 16.99
N ASN A 10 -23.81 23.22 15.66
CA ASN A 10 -22.88 24.08 14.91
C ASN A 10 -23.46 25.49 14.75
N PRO A 11 -22.64 26.55 14.76
CA PRO A 11 -23.13 27.91 14.48
C PRO A 11 -23.72 27.98 13.08
N TYR A 12 -24.98 28.40 12.97
CA TYR A 12 -25.69 28.60 11.71
C TYR A 12 -25.20 29.89 11.06
N VAL A 13 -24.75 29.79 9.81
CA VAL A 13 -24.35 30.94 9.00
C VAL A 13 -25.40 31.15 7.92
N GLU A 14 -25.99 32.34 7.88
CA GLU A 14 -26.94 32.70 6.83
C GLU A 14 -26.30 32.61 5.44
N ARG A 15 -27.09 32.14 4.46
CA ARG A 15 -26.61 32.03 3.08
C ARG A 15 -26.27 33.43 2.56
N PRO A 16 -25.10 33.64 1.93
CA PRO A 16 -24.74 34.95 1.40
C PRO A 16 -25.74 35.41 0.34
N THR A 17 -26.16 36.68 0.45
CA THR A 17 -27.17 37.35 -0.38
C THR A 17 -26.68 37.77 -1.77
N LYS A 18 -25.37 37.65 -2.05
CA LYS A 18 -24.80 37.97 -3.37
C LYS A 18 -25.19 36.90 -4.40
N ARG A 19 -25.42 37.32 -5.65
CA ARG A 19 -25.79 36.43 -6.76
C ARG A 19 -24.67 35.43 -7.06
N GLY A 20 -24.99 34.13 -7.07
CA GLY A 20 -24.07 33.03 -7.38
C GLY A 20 -23.53 32.29 -6.15
N ARG A 21 -23.00 31.08 -6.36
CA ARG A 21 -22.29 30.32 -5.31
C ARG A 21 -20.95 31.02 -5.03
N PRO A 22 -20.62 31.36 -3.77
CA PRO A 22 -19.31 31.91 -3.44
C PRO A 22 -18.17 31.02 -3.97
N PRO A 23 -17.09 31.61 -4.52
CA PRO A 23 -15.93 30.83 -4.93
C PRO A 23 -15.28 30.14 -3.72
N HIS A 24 -14.69 28.97 -3.96
CA HIS A 24 -14.00 28.21 -2.92
C HIS A 24 -12.72 28.95 -2.48
N GLU A 25 -12.60 29.24 -1.20
CA GLU A 25 -11.43 29.91 -0.63
C GLU A 25 -10.40 28.89 -0.12
N VAL A 26 -9.17 28.98 -0.63
CA VAL A 26 -8.08 28.07 -0.26
C VAL A 26 -7.28 28.66 0.89
N THR A 27 -7.58 28.24 2.11
CA THR A 27 -6.82 28.62 3.31
C THR A 27 -5.75 27.57 3.66
N LYS A 28 -4.72 27.96 4.42
CA LYS A 28 -3.68 27.02 4.91
C LYS A 28 -4.28 25.86 5.70
N LYS A 29 -5.31 26.12 6.52
CA LYS A 29 -6.05 25.10 7.27
C LYS A 29 -6.71 24.09 6.33
N THR A 30 -7.37 24.55 5.26
CA THR A 30 -7.98 23.65 4.28
C THR A 30 -6.94 22.82 3.52
N ARG A 31 -5.80 23.41 3.13
CA ARG A 31 -4.69 22.67 2.49
C ARG A 31 -4.15 21.57 3.39
N ASN A 32 -3.86 21.88 4.66
CA ASN A 32 -3.39 20.88 5.62
C ASN A 32 -4.42 19.75 5.81
N ARG A 33 -5.72 20.08 5.83
CA ARG A 33 -6.79 19.09 5.89
C ARG A 33 -6.79 18.18 4.66
N VAL A 34 -6.61 18.73 3.45
CA VAL A 34 -6.49 17.91 2.23
C VAL A 34 -5.27 17.00 2.29
N SER A 35 -4.09 17.52 2.65
CA SER A 35 -2.88 16.70 2.81
C SER A 35 -3.07 15.56 3.80
N MET A 36 -3.78 15.81 4.91
CA MET A 36 -4.13 14.79 5.88
C MET A 36 -5.05 13.70 5.29
N LEU A 37 -6.09 14.10 4.54
CA LEU A 37 -7.00 13.14 3.91
C LEU A 37 -6.30 12.31 2.82
N VAL A 38 -5.36 12.90 2.10
CA VAL A 38 -4.51 12.21 1.14
C VAL A 38 -3.60 11.20 1.84
N ALA A 39 -2.98 11.57 2.96
CA ALA A 39 -2.15 10.68 3.78
C ALA A 39 -2.92 9.51 4.39
N LEU A 40 -4.23 9.66 4.61
CA LEU A 40 -5.12 8.57 5.02
C LEU A 40 -5.54 7.66 3.86
N GLY A 41 -5.07 7.93 2.63
CA GLY A 41 -5.34 7.12 1.45
C GLY A 41 -6.73 7.35 0.82
N TRP A 42 -7.46 8.40 1.19
CA TRP A 42 -8.83 8.61 0.72
C TRP A 42 -8.90 8.94 -0.77
N ALA A 43 -9.89 8.38 -1.46
CA ALA A 43 -10.13 8.67 -2.87
C ALA A 43 -10.59 10.13 -3.09
N ASN A 44 -10.18 10.74 -4.20
CA ASN A 44 -10.52 12.12 -4.57
C ASN A 44 -12.03 12.48 -4.45
N PRO A 45 -12.99 11.65 -4.92
CA PRO A 45 -14.41 11.99 -4.75
C PRO A 45 -14.85 12.04 -3.28
N ARG A 46 -14.26 11.18 -2.43
CA ARG A 46 -14.51 11.18 -0.98
C ARG A 46 -13.93 12.41 -0.31
N ILE A 47 -12.74 12.84 -0.73
CA ILE A 47 -12.10 14.09 -0.26
C ILE A 47 -12.96 15.30 -0.64
N ALA A 48 -13.41 15.37 -1.90
CA ALA A 48 -14.26 16.45 -2.39
C ALA A 48 -15.57 16.55 -1.59
N SER A 49 -16.21 15.41 -1.32
CA SER A 49 -17.43 15.31 -0.51
C SER A 49 -17.19 15.78 0.93
N ALA A 50 -16.07 15.39 1.55
CA ALA A 50 -15.72 15.80 2.91
C ALA A 50 -15.43 17.30 3.05
N LEU A 51 -15.02 17.97 1.97
CA LEU A 51 -14.82 19.42 1.91
C LEU A 51 -16.06 20.19 1.43
N GLY A 52 -17.09 19.51 0.93
CA GLY A 52 -18.27 20.15 0.34
C GLY A 52 -17.98 20.85 -1.00
N VAL A 53 -16.95 20.41 -1.72
CA VAL A 53 -16.55 20.96 -3.02
C VAL A 53 -16.77 19.96 -4.15
N THR A 54 -16.82 20.45 -5.39
CA THR A 54 -16.88 19.57 -6.56
C THR A 54 -15.50 19.01 -6.89
N LEU A 55 -15.45 17.87 -7.59
CA LEU A 55 -14.19 17.25 -8.00
C LEU A 55 -13.32 18.19 -8.88
N PRO A 56 -13.87 18.94 -9.86
CA PRO A 56 -13.08 19.93 -10.61
C PRO A 56 -12.48 21.02 -9.72
N THR A 57 -13.20 21.46 -8.69
CA THR A 57 -12.70 22.45 -7.71
C THR A 57 -11.52 21.87 -6.91
N LEU A 58 -11.61 20.59 -6.51
CA LEU A 58 -10.52 19.91 -5.82
C LEU A 58 -9.26 19.84 -6.69
N HIS A 59 -9.38 19.39 -7.94
CA HIS A 59 -8.26 19.31 -8.88
C HIS A 59 -7.66 20.67 -9.19
N LYS A 60 -8.48 21.72 -9.35
CA LYS A 60 -8.00 23.07 -9.64
C LYS A 60 -7.15 23.67 -8.50
N HIS A 61 -7.58 23.47 -7.25
CA HIS A 61 -6.99 24.19 -6.11
C HIS A 61 -5.96 23.39 -5.31
N TYR A 62 -6.05 22.06 -5.31
CA TYR A 62 -5.25 21.17 -4.46
C TYR A 62 -4.41 20.17 -5.27
N PHE A 63 -4.09 20.50 -6.52
CA PHE A 63 -3.30 19.64 -7.41
C PHE A 63 -1.97 19.20 -6.78
N TYR A 64 -1.28 20.13 -6.10
CA TYR A 64 0.02 19.87 -5.51
C TYR A 64 -0.05 18.83 -4.37
N GLU A 65 -1.04 18.97 -3.49
CA GLU A 65 -1.30 18.06 -2.39
C GLU A 65 -1.67 16.66 -2.91
N LEU A 66 -2.49 16.59 -3.96
CA LEU A 66 -2.88 15.32 -4.59
C LEU A 66 -1.71 14.60 -5.25
N ARG A 67 -0.73 15.33 -5.80
CA ARG A 67 0.48 14.74 -6.41
C ARG A 67 1.39 14.07 -5.38
N GLN A 68 1.32 14.47 -4.11
CA GLN A 68 2.20 13.97 -3.06
C GLN A 68 1.70 12.69 -2.39
N ARG A 69 0.80 11.95 -3.04
CA ARG A 69 0.08 10.82 -2.46
C ARG A 69 1.00 9.73 -1.93
N ASP A 70 2.08 9.45 -2.66
CA ASP A 70 3.05 8.40 -2.30
C ASP A 70 3.80 8.75 -1.01
N VAL A 71 4.17 10.01 -0.84
CA VAL A 71 4.96 10.50 0.31
C VAL A 71 4.08 11.02 1.46
N ALA A 72 2.78 11.24 1.20
CA ALA A 72 1.87 11.82 2.18
C ALA A 72 1.73 10.94 3.42
N ARG A 73 1.73 9.61 3.24
CA ARG A 73 1.63 8.65 4.33
C ARG A 73 2.83 8.73 5.27
N ASP A 74 4.04 8.70 4.70
CA ASP A 74 5.28 8.75 5.48
C ASP A 74 5.42 10.08 6.22
N ARG A 75 5.03 11.19 5.59
CA ARG A 75 5.02 12.51 6.25
C ARG A 75 4.07 12.57 7.43
N LEU A 76 2.92 11.90 7.35
CA LEU A 76 1.98 11.85 8.46
C LEU A 76 2.55 11.06 9.65
N GLU A 77 3.16 9.91 9.38
CA GLU A 77 3.78 9.10 10.42
C GLU A 77 4.98 9.82 11.05
N LEU A 78 5.81 10.49 10.24
CA LEU A 78 6.89 11.34 10.74
C LEU A 78 6.36 12.45 11.66
N ARG A 79 5.32 13.19 11.25
CA ARG A 79 4.72 14.23 12.10
C ARG A 79 4.15 13.68 13.40
N ARG A 80 3.59 12.47 13.38
CA ARG A 80 3.11 11.81 14.61
C ARG A 80 4.27 11.48 15.55
N LEU A 81 5.37 10.96 15.01
CA LEU A 81 6.58 10.65 15.78
C LEU A 81 7.20 11.91 16.39
N GLU A 82 7.32 12.99 15.62
CA GLU A 82 7.82 14.30 16.10
C GLU A 82 7.00 14.79 17.31
N LEU A 83 5.67 14.82 17.20
CA LEU A 83 4.80 15.27 18.29
C LEU A 83 4.89 14.38 19.53
N ALA A 84 4.98 13.05 19.33
CA ALA A 84 5.16 12.12 20.44
C ALA A 84 6.52 12.31 21.12
N TRP A 85 7.57 12.58 20.35
CA TRP A 85 8.91 12.87 20.85
C TRP A 85 8.95 14.18 21.65
N GLU A 86 8.40 15.28 21.12
CA GLU A 86 8.33 16.56 21.83
C GLU A 86 7.60 16.44 23.18
N MET A 87 6.48 15.70 23.22
CA MET A 87 5.76 15.45 24.48
C MET A 87 6.54 14.53 25.43
N ALA A 88 7.31 13.59 24.89
CA ALA A 88 8.17 12.72 25.68
C ALA A 88 9.32 13.53 26.32
N GLU A 89 10.00 14.39 25.55
CA GLU A 89 11.02 15.31 26.08
C GLU A 89 10.48 16.22 27.19
N ALA A 90 9.21 16.62 27.08
CA ALA A 90 8.50 17.36 28.14
C ALA A 90 8.20 16.53 29.41
N GLY A 91 8.64 15.27 29.48
CA GLY A 91 8.51 14.39 30.65
C GLY A 91 7.21 13.58 30.70
N ASN A 92 6.41 13.57 29.63
CA ASN A 92 5.19 12.76 29.61
C ASN A 92 5.50 11.28 29.35
N VAL A 93 5.47 10.48 30.42
CA VAL A 93 5.69 9.02 30.37
C VAL A 93 4.69 8.31 29.43
N GLY A 94 3.47 8.84 29.28
CA GLY A 94 2.49 8.31 28.33
C GLY A 94 2.92 8.50 26.87
N ALA A 95 3.49 9.65 26.54
CA ALA A 95 4.04 9.93 25.22
C ALA A 95 5.26 9.06 24.91
N PHE A 96 6.14 8.82 25.90
CA PHE A 96 7.27 7.88 25.75
C PHE A 96 6.82 6.47 25.39
N LYS A 97 5.77 5.95 26.05
CA LYS A 97 5.23 4.63 25.74
C LYS A 97 4.62 4.57 24.34
N GLU A 98 3.89 5.61 23.94
CA GLU A 98 3.30 5.69 22.60
C GLU A 98 4.39 5.80 21.52
N PHE A 99 5.44 6.59 21.76
CA PHE A 99 6.59 6.68 20.88
C PHE A 99 7.28 5.32 20.70
N GLY A 100 7.50 4.58 21.79
CA GLY A 100 8.04 3.22 21.73
C GLY A 100 7.20 2.28 20.86
N LYS A 101 5.87 2.29 21.03
CA LYS A 101 4.95 1.49 20.18
C LYS A 101 5.03 1.88 18.70
N LEU A 102 5.18 3.17 18.41
CA LEU A 102 5.30 3.64 17.03
C LEU A 102 6.60 3.20 16.40
N LEU A 103 7.69 3.23 17.16
CA LEU A 103 9.00 2.72 16.74
C LEU A 103 8.92 1.21 16.46
N GLU A 104 8.39 0.42 17.39
CA GLU A 104 8.22 -1.02 17.21
C GLU A 104 7.35 -1.37 15.99
N ARG A 105 6.32 -0.56 15.70
CA ARG A 105 5.51 -0.74 14.49
C ARG A 105 6.31 -0.44 13.23
N ASN A 106 7.17 0.58 13.26
CA ASN A 106 8.03 0.91 12.13
C ASN A 106 9.04 -0.21 11.86
N ASP A 107 9.71 -0.70 12.90
CA ASP A 107 10.67 -1.80 12.79
C ASP A 107 10.01 -3.05 12.22
N ARG A 108 8.78 -3.36 12.66
CA ARG A 108 7.99 -4.46 12.11
C ARG A 108 7.69 -4.30 10.62
N MET A 109 7.29 -3.09 10.19
CA MET A 109 7.04 -2.82 8.78
C MET A 109 8.29 -2.98 7.92
N GLU A 110 9.46 -2.56 8.41
CA GLU A 110 10.73 -2.75 7.71
C GLU A 110 11.11 -4.23 7.61
N ILE A 111 10.96 -5.01 8.70
CA ILE A 111 11.16 -6.46 8.66
C ILE A 111 10.21 -7.13 7.66
N GLU A 112 8.92 -6.76 7.63
CA GLU A 112 7.96 -7.29 6.66
C GLU A 112 8.35 -6.96 5.22
N ARG A 113 8.86 -5.74 4.95
CA ARG A 113 9.37 -5.34 3.64
C ARG A 113 10.60 -6.14 3.22
N GLU A 114 11.55 -6.33 4.12
CA GLU A 114 12.75 -7.14 3.87
C GLU A 114 12.42 -8.61 3.61
N MET A 115 11.49 -9.19 4.37
CA MET A 115 11.08 -10.57 4.19
C MET A 115 10.26 -10.76 2.91
N GLY A 116 9.36 -9.83 2.59
CA GLY A 116 8.57 -9.85 1.35
C GLY A 116 9.42 -9.67 0.10
N SER A 117 10.48 -8.84 0.15
CA SER A 117 11.41 -8.68 -0.97
C SER A 117 12.25 -9.93 -1.21
N LYS A 118 12.76 -10.58 -0.15
CA LYS A 118 13.46 -11.88 -0.23
C LYS A 118 12.58 -12.98 -0.83
N GLN A 119 11.32 -13.09 -0.41
CA GLN A 119 10.38 -14.07 -1.00
C GLN A 119 10.10 -13.82 -2.48
N THR A 120 10.09 -12.56 -2.92
CA THR A 120 9.88 -12.20 -4.33
C THR A 120 11.11 -12.53 -5.18
N GLU A 121 12.31 -12.35 -4.64
CA GLU A 121 13.59 -12.75 -5.25
C GLU A 121 13.68 -14.28 -5.36
N GLU A 122 13.37 -15.01 -4.29
CA GLU A 122 13.34 -16.48 -4.25
C GLU A 122 12.25 -17.07 -5.17
N GLY A 123 11.09 -16.43 -5.27
CA GLY A 123 10.03 -16.83 -6.20
C GLY A 123 10.40 -16.62 -7.67
N LYS A 124 11.17 -15.58 -7.99
CA LYS A 124 11.71 -15.33 -9.34
C LYS A 124 12.83 -16.30 -9.69
N SER A 125 13.73 -16.62 -8.75
CA SER A 125 14.78 -17.61 -8.97
C SER A 125 14.18 -19.02 -9.14
N ALA A 126 13.19 -19.40 -8.32
CA ALA A 126 12.48 -20.67 -8.47
C ALA A 126 11.65 -20.74 -9.77
N ALA A 127 11.11 -19.62 -10.26
CA ALA A 127 10.43 -19.57 -11.57
C ALA A 127 11.42 -19.64 -12.75
N ALA A 128 12.64 -19.12 -12.60
CA ALA A 128 13.72 -19.25 -13.56
C ALA A 128 14.33 -20.66 -13.58
N GLU A 129 14.37 -21.35 -12.43
CA GLU A 129 14.87 -22.72 -12.28
C GLU A 129 13.87 -23.79 -12.72
N ARG A 130 12.57 -23.45 -12.85
CA ARG A 130 11.58 -24.30 -13.52
C ARG A 130 11.89 -24.40 -15.01
N VAL A 131 12.82 -25.30 -15.33
CA VAL A 131 13.15 -25.74 -16.67
C VAL A 131 11.86 -25.96 -17.47
N GLY A 132 11.73 -25.26 -18.59
CA GLY A 132 10.47 -25.19 -19.33
C GLY A 132 9.93 -26.57 -19.71
N LYS A 133 8.59 -26.72 -19.75
CA LYS A 133 7.89 -28.00 -20.01
C LYS A 133 8.48 -28.82 -21.17
N LYS A 134 8.97 -28.15 -22.21
CA LYS A 134 9.62 -28.77 -23.39
C LYS A 134 10.90 -29.55 -23.08
N ILE A 135 11.69 -29.14 -22.08
CA ILE A 135 12.93 -29.84 -21.70
C ILE A 135 12.60 -31.00 -20.77
N ILE A 136 11.63 -30.82 -19.86
CA ILE A 136 11.13 -31.89 -18.98
C ILE A 136 10.53 -33.03 -19.80
N ASP A 137 9.74 -32.73 -20.82
CA ASP A 137 9.11 -33.74 -21.68
C ASP A 137 10.16 -34.49 -22.52
N LYS A 138 11.19 -33.80 -23.02
CA LYS A 138 12.32 -34.45 -23.71
C LYS A 138 13.10 -35.37 -22.78
N GLN A 139 13.35 -34.94 -21.54
CA GLN A 139 14.07 -35.73 -20.57
C GLN A 139 13.29 -36.98 -20.17
N ARG A 140 11.97 -36.84 -19.95
CA ARG A 140 11.08 -37.98 -19.70
C ARG A 140 11.00 -38.95 -20.87
N ALA A 141 11.01 -38.45 -22.11
CA ALA A 141 11.03 -39.31 -23.28
C ALA A 141 12.34 -40.12 -23.36
N ILE A 142 13.48 -39.46 -23.11
CA ILE A 142 14.79 -40.13 -23.07
C ILE A 142 14.84 -41.18 -21.96
N ASP A 143 14.33 -40.86 -20.76
CA ASP A 143 14.31 -41.79 -19.63
C ASP A 143 13.40 -43.00 -19.94
N ALA A 144 12.23 -42.77 -20.55
CA ALA A 144 11.32 -43.85 -20.95
C ALA A 144 11.90 -44.73 -22.08
N ASP A 145 12.59 -44.12 -23.05
CA ASP A 145 13.28 -44.85 -24.12
C ASP A 145 14.41 -45.73 -23.56
N ALA A 146 15.13 -45.23 -22.53
CA ALA A 146 16.19 -45.97 -21.85
C ALA A 146 15.63 -47.17 -21.05
N ASP A 147 14.51 -47.00 -20.36
CA ASP A 147 13.85 -48.08 -19.62
C ASP A 147 13.35 -49.18 -20.56
N LEU A 148 12.75 -48.81 -21.71
CA LEU A 148 12.30 -49.77 -22.72
C LEU A 148 13.47 -50.56 -23.34
N MET A 149 14.58 -49.89 -23.63
CA MET A 149 15.79 -50.54 -24.15
C MET A 149 16.36 -51.54 -23.13
N ALA A 150 16.35 -51.20 -21.84
CA ALA A 150 16.81 -52.10 -20.79
C ALA A 150 15.93 -53.35 -20.64
N GLU A 151 14.62 -53.24 -20.89
CA GLU A 151 13.70 -54.39 -20.92
C GLU A 151 13.95 -55.29 -22.12
N LEU A 152 14.12 -54.72 -23.32
CA LEU A 152 14.42 -55.48 -24.54
C LEU A 152 15.76 -56.22 -24.45
N GLU A 153 16.77 -55.64 -23.81
CA GLU A 153 18.06 -56.32 -23.56
C GLU A 153 17.91 -57.51 -22.58
N ARG A 154 17.05 -57.38 -21.57
CA ARG A 154 16.74 -58.50 -20.65
C ARG A 154 16.01 -59.63 -21.36
N GLU A 155 15.08 -59.31 -22.26
CA GLU A 155 14.37 -60.32 -23.07
C GLU A 155 15.30 -60.99 -24.09
N ALA A 156 16.17 -60.23 -24.76
CA ALA A 156 17.13 -60.76 -25.70
C ALA A 156 18.13 -61.72 -25.03
N THR A 157 18.60 -61.40 -23.83
CA THR A 157 19.49 -62.30 -23.06
C THR A 157 18.78 -63.56 -22.56
N HIS A 158 17.47 -63.50 -22.26
CA HIS A 158 16.68 -64.68 -21.92
C HIS A 158 16.40 -65.59 -23.12
N ASN A 159 16.23 -65.03 -24.32
CA ASN A 159 15.83 -65.80 -25.50
C ASN A 159 16.99 -66.51 -26.22
N VAL A 160 18.24 -66.09 -25.97
CA VAL A 160 19.45 -66.74 -26.55
C VAL A 160 19.76 -68.12 -25.92
N GLY A 161 19.06 -68.52 -24.85
CA GLY A 161 19.20 -69.84 -24.22
C GLY A 161 18.39 -70.98 -24.85
N HIS A 162 17.61 -70.72 -25.91
CA HIS A 162 16.79 -71.71 -26.61
C HIS A 162 17.24 -71.90 -28.06
N CYS A 163 18.37 -72.58 -28.27
CA CYS A 163 18.78 -73.21 -29.53
C CYS A 163 19.57 -74.48 -29.22
#